data_AF-A0A838IFG2-F1
#
_entry.id   AF-A0A838IFG2-F1
#
_cell.length_a   1.000
_cell.length_b   1.000
_cell.length_c   1.000
_cell.angle_alpha   90.00
_cell.angle_beta   90.00
_cell.angle_gamma   90.00
#
_symmetry.space_group_name_H-M   'P 1'
#
loop_
_entity.id
_entity.type
_entity.pdbx_description
1 polymer ?
#
loop_
_entity_poly.entity_id
_entity_poly.type
_entity_poly.pdbx_seq_one_letter_code
_entity_poly.pdbx_strand_id
1 'polypeptide(L)'
;MLCLLGACSGNADVEPAFQFEEPIDDVASFDADPGDLSEPDRGHQHEEEVAVVIPSRGAVDGEPCKQDVDCRGGTCINAPDWQDGYCTTMNCIDLESCATDYQDNRCFRGSEPNFCVRMCQVDGDCRDGYICTRVGFRTSFCAPDTTPRIDLDALENLPFELSCTPSEGGTVEFSYAIAPETLAYMVTPISRDGRRLRPSHVTTPSGATINFQTTNAFQTVPSQLFGSMNPTVVPAIGRFADQLESGEHTYHLRTEANEVCHYLLEESTPGTTIDLNVYLVGVHGVTAISAEENASIQRVLSQFAAIYESAAIRLGEVNFHDISGDDALRFSVIRSQTEVMQLVALSRQPEGDLSRSLSANIFFVRQFAFSDGGGAIGISLGLPGAAGLHGSPVSGVVFTSEYMGTAFEERDGSVVDGDDFTGVVLAHELGHYLGLFHTSEHFSQGFDPLEDTPECRSGFPSRCPDLGNLMFPLASVTHTNLTDDQAWVVRVNPLTKD
;
A
#
# COMPACT_ATOMS: atom_id res chain seq x y z
N MET A 1 -10.05 -10.01 18.10
CA MET A 1 -9.16 -10.28 16.95
C MET A 1 -9.67 -9.57 15.72
N LEU A 2 -9.07 -8.41 15.48
CA LEU A 2 -9.09 -7.69 14.20
C LEU A 2 -7.82 -8.05 13.41
N CYS A 3 -7.83 -7.86 12.09
CA CYS A 3 -6.76 -8.26 11.17
C CYS A 3 -5.81 -7.10 10.91
N LEU A 4 -4.51 -7.35 10.91
CA LEU A 4 -3.47 -6.38 10.54
C LEU A 4 -3.18 -6.54 9.04
N LEU A 5 -3.09 -5.43 8.29
CA LEU A 5 -3.03 -5.45 6.82
C LEU A 5 -1.64 -5.01 6.36
N GLY A 6 -0.71 -5.98 6.32
CA GLY A 6 0.61 -5.85 5.67
C GLY A 6 0.86 -6.90 4.58
N ALA A 7 0.15 -8.03 4.60
CA ALA A 7 0.28 -9.13 3.62
C ALA A 7 -1.02 -9.91 3.37
N CYS A 8 -2.14 -9.53 4.00
CA CYS A 8 -3.42 -10.26 3.92
C CYS A 8 -4.22 -10.04 2.62
N SER A 9 -3.56 -9.87 1.46
CA SER A 9 -4.25 -9.81 0.16
C SER A 9 -4.63 -11.21 -0.34
N GLY A 10 -5.41 -11.92 0.46
CA GLY A 10 -6.25 -13.03 0.01
C GLY A 10 -7.70 -12.56 0.05
N ASN A 11 -8.26 -12.20 -1.11
CA ASN A 11 -9.65 -11.78 -1.31
C ASN A 11 -10.62 -12.47 -0.34
N ALA A 12 -11.23 -11.69 0.55
CA ALA A 12 -12.33 -12.12 1.40
C ALA A 12 -13.57 -11.29 1.07
N ASP A 13 -14.53 -11.95 0.42
CA ASP A 13 -15.80 -11.42 -0.03
C ASP A 13 -16.79 -11.16 1.10
N VAL A 14 -17.25 -9.91 1.24
CA VAL A 14 -18.63 -9.56 1.64
C VAL A 14 -19.01 -8.21 1.00
N GLU A 15 -20.01 -8.22 0.10
CA GLU A 15 -20.42 -7.09 -0.76
C GLU A 15 -21.30 -6.01 -0.10
N PRO A 16 -21.23 -4.77 -0.61
CA PRO A 16 -22.36 -4.05 -1.20
C PRO A 16 -22.49 -4.40 -2.70
N ALA A 17 -23.71 -4.69 -3.17
CA ALA A 17 -23.95 -5.13 -4.54
C ALA A 17 -23.62 -4.02 -5.56
N PHE A 18 -22.56 -4.22 -6.35
CA PHE A 18 -22.20 -3.37 -7.49
C PHE A 18 -22.66 -4.04 -8.79
N GLN A 19 -23.41 -3.33 -9.64
CA GLN A 19 -23.99 -3.90 -10.87
C GLN A 19 -23.45 -3.20 -12.12
N PHE A 20 -22.95 -4.00 -13.06
CA PHE A 20 -22.67 -3.62 -14.45
C PHE A 20 -23.44 -4.57 -15.38
N GLU A 21 -23.83 -4.11 -16.57
CA GLU A 21 -24.51 -4.95 -17.55
C GLU A 21 -23.53 -5.84 -18.35
N GLU A 22 -23.87 -7.12 -18.53
CA GLU A 22 -23.14 -8.10 -19.35
C GLU A 22 -23.54 -8.02 -20.84
N PRO A 23 -22.62 -8.34 -21.78
CA PRO A 23 -22.93 -8.33 -23.21
C PRO A 23 -23.82 -9.51 -23.63
N ILE A 24 -24.77 -9.25 -24.52
CA ILE A 24 -25.61 -10.27 -25.17
C ILE A 24 -24.86 -10.84 -26.39
N ASP A 25 -24.32 -12.05 -26.26
CA ASP A 25 -23.86 -12.87 -27.39
C ASP A 25 -25.03 -13.76 -27.87
N ASP A 26 -25.74 -13.35 -28.92
CA ASP A 26 -26.74 -14.21 -29.58
C ASP A 26 -26.25 -14.68 -30.96
N VAL A 27 -25.75 -15.92 -30.99
CA VAL A 27 -25.73 -16.76 -32.20
C VAL A 27 -26.22 -18.15 -31.85
N ALA A 28 -27.52 -18.42 -32.08
CA ALA A 28 -27.99 -19.76 -32.45
C ALA A 28 -29.40 -19.74 -33.06
N SER A 29 -29.44 -20.18 -34.32
CA SER A 29 -30.56 -20.71 -35.11
C SER A 29 -31.51 -21.66 -34.36
N PHE A 30 -32.81 -21.69 -34.71
CA PHE A 30 -33.49 -22.82 -35.37
C PHE A 30 -34.99 -22.55 -35.64
N ASP A 31 -35.49 -23.24 -36.68
CA ASP A 31 -36.69 -23.04 -37.51
C ASP A 31 -38.09 -23.47 -36.96
N ALA A 32 -39.11 -22.96 -37.68
CA ALA A 32 -40.49 -23.47 -37.94
C ALA A 32 -41.55 -23.32 -36.81
N ASP A 33 -42.83 -22.99 -37.04
CA ASP A 33 -43.76 -23.21 -38.17
C ASP A 33 -44.94 -22.20 -38.09
N PRO A 34 -45.70 -21.89 -39.18
CA PRO A 34 -46.67 -20.81 -39.25
C PRO A 34 -48.14 -21.26 -39.20
N GLY A 35 -49.02 -20.37 -38.72
CA GLY A 35 -50.46 -20.37 -39.05
C GLY A 35 -51.41 -20.23 -37.86
N ASP A 36 -52.15 -19.13 -37.78
CA ASP A 36 -53.52 -19.02 -38.35
C ASP A 36 -54.32 -17.84 -37.75
N LEU A 37 -54.65 -16.93 -38.66
CA LEU A 37 -55.70 -15.91 -38.78
C LEU A 37 -56.77 -15.74 -37.68
N SER A 38 -56.99 -14.50 -37.22
CA SER A 38 -58.23 -13.72 -37.47
C SER A 38 -58.26 -12.32 -36.80
N GLU A 39 -58.60 -11.35 -37.63
CA GLU A 39 -58.88 -9.89 -37.52
C GLU A 39 -60.03 -9.45 -36.56
N PRO A 40 -60.36 -8.13 -36.39
CA PRO A 40 -59.62 -6.88 -36.69
C PRO A 40 -59.81 -5.70 -35.68
N ASP A 41 -59.02 -4.64 -35.94
CA ASP A 41 -59.30 -3.19 -35.85
C ASP A 41 -59.70 -2.51 -34.52
N ARG A 42 -58.82 -1.60 -34.08
CA ARG A 42 -59.17 -0.21 -33.75
C ARG A 42 -57.91 0.66 -33.86
N GLY A 43 -57.76 1.28 -35.03
CA GLY A 43 -56.65 2.19 -35.31
C GLY A 43 -56.59 3.43 -34.41
N HIS A 44 -55.39 4.01 -34.35
CA HIS A 44 -55.13 5.44 -34.26
C HIS A 44 -53.91 5.76 -35.14
N GLN A 45 -54.05 6.81 -35.95
CA GLN A 45 -53.13 7.23 -37.00
C GLN A 45 -51.93 8.01 -36.43
N HIS A 46 -50.79 7.80 -37.08
CA HIS A 46 -49.68 8.72 -37.38
C HIS A 46 -49.36 9.89 -36.43
N GLU A 47 -48.10 9.92 -35.99
CA GLU A 47 -47.11 10.85 -36.52
C GLU A 47 -45.69 10.31 -36.21
N GLU A 48 -44.93 9.96 -37.26
CA GLU A 48 -43.50 9.68 -37.17
C GLU A 48 -42.77 11.02 -37.04
N GLU A 49 -42.30 11.32 -35.83
CA GLU A 49 -41.33 12.39 -35.63
C GLU A 49 -39.95 11.86 -36.02
N VAL A 50 -39.51 12.21 -37.23
CA VAL A 50 -38.13 11.96 -37.68
C VAL A 50 -37.20 12.83 -36.82
N ALA A 51 -36.64 12.23 -35.77
CA ALA A 51 -35.61 12.86 -34.96
C ALA A 51 -34.36 13.11 -35.82
N VAL A 52 -34.08 14.39 -36.08
CA VAL A 52 -32.81 14.83 -36.63
C VAL A 52 -31.73 14.57 -35.57
N VAL A 53 -30.90 13.55 -35.79
CA VAL A 53 -29.70 13.32 -34.97
C VAL A 53 -28.71 14.45 -35.25
N ILE A 54 -28.75 15.49 -34.43
CA ILE A 54 -27.66 16.46 -34.35
C ILE A 54 -26.49 15.71 -33.71
N PRO A 55 -25.30 15.64 -34.34
CA PRO A 55 -24.13 15.10 -33.66
C PRO A 55 -23.87 16.00 -32.47
N SER A 56 -24.13 15.46 -31.28
CA SER A 56 -23.92 16.10 -30.00
C SER A 56 -22.47 16.55 -29.94
N ARG A 57 -22.26 17.87 -30.00
CA ARG A 57 -20.93 18.48 -29.90
C ARG A 57 -20.33 18.13 -28.55
N GLY A 58 -19.04 17.77 -28.56
CA GLY A 58 -18.31 17.41 -27.34
C GLY A 58 -17.65 16.03 -27.45
N ALA A 59 -16.65 15.83 -26.60
CA ALA A 59 -15.93 14.58 -26.45
C ALA A 59 -16.78 13.54 -25.73
N VAL A 60 -16.53 12.26 -26.02
CA VAL A 60 -17.28 11.14 -25.41
C VAL A 60 -16.85 10.89 -23.97
N ASP A 61 -17.57 10.03 -23.26
CA ASP A 61 -17.25 9.73 -21.88
C ASP A 61 -15.83 9.13 -21.76
N GLY A 62 -15.09 9.52 -20.73
CA GLY A 62 -13.69 9.16 -20.55
C GLY A 62 -12.65 10.08 -21.22
N GLU A 63 -13.07 11.01 -22.08
CA GLU A 63 -12.17 11.98 -22.70
C GLU A 63 -11.85 13.17 -21.76
N PRO A 64 -10.71 13.85 -21.96
CA PRO A 64 -10.35 15.03 -21.18
C PRO A 64 -11.26 16.22 -21.48
N CYS A 65 -11.42 17.12 -20.50
CA CYS A 65 -12.28 18.29 -20.60
C CYS A 65 -11.83 19.42 -19.66
N LYS A 66 -12.29 20.63 -19.90
CA LYS A 66 -12.08 21.77 -18.99
C LYS A 66 -13.38 22.31 -18.41
N GLN A 67 -14.50 22.05 -19.08
CA GLN A 67 -15.83 22.54 -18.73
C GLN A 67 -16.90 21.63 -19.36
N ASP A 68 -18.11 21.66 -18.82
CA ASP A 68 -19.21 20.78 -19.22
C ASP A 68 -19.54 20.81 -20.71
N VAL A 69 -19.34 21.97 -21.36
CA VAL A 69 -19.64 22.15 -22.80
C VAL A 69 -18.70 21.36 -23.70
N ASP A 70 -17.54 20.94 -23.17
CA ASP A 70 -16.58 20.12 -23.89
C ASP A 70 -17.06 18.66 -23.96
N CYS A 71 -18.03 18.28 -23.13
CA CYS A 71 -18.48 16.91 -22.94
C CYS A 71 -19.83 16.64 -23.57
N ARG A 72 -19.90 15.55 -24.33
CA ARG A 72 -21.14 15.06 -24.93
C ARG A 72 -22.18 14.69 -23.87
N GLY A 73 -21.73 14.08 -22.76
CA GLY A 73 -22.54 13.75 -21.59
C GLY A 73 -22.93 14.96 -20.73
N GLY A 74 -22.44 16.16 -21.07
CA GLY A 74 -22.80 17.42 -20.42
C GLY A 74 -22.21 17.62 -19.03
N THR A 75 -21.26 16.78 -18.60
CA THR A 75 -20.53 16.98 -17.33
C THR A 75 -19.05 16.75 -17.51
N CYS A 76 -18.26 17.70 -17.03
CA CYS A 76 -16.82 17.60 -16.88
C CYS A 76 -16.47 17.49 -15.39
N ILE A 77 -16.07 16.30 -14.94
CA ILE A 77 -15.52 16.14 -13.59
C ILE A 77 -14.09 16.68 -13.62
N ASN A 78 -13.78 17.64 -12.76
CA ASN A 78 -12.49 18.31 -12.73
C ASN A 78 -11.68 17.95 -11.46
N ALA A 79 -10.44 18.45 -11.41
CA ALA A 79 -9.51 18.39 -10.29
C ALA A 79 -10.14 18.73 -8.92
N PRO A 80 -9.60 18.21 -7.80
CA PRO A 80 -8.29 17.56 -7.68
C PRO A 80 -8.26 16.08 -8.11
N ASP A 81 -9.39 15.40 -8.14
CA ASP A 81 -9.39 13.93 -8.27
C ASP A 81 -9.29 13.42 -9.71
N TRP A 82 -9.70 14.23 -10.71
CA TRP A 82 -9.69 13.85 -12.13
C TRP A 82 -8.79 14.78 -12.96
N GLN A 83 -7.50 14.42 -13.05
CA GLN A 83 -6.50 15.19 -13.80
C GLN A 83 -6.90 15.35 -15.27
N ASP A 84 -6.74 16.58 -15.79
CA ASP A 84 -7.14 17.01 -17.14
C ASP A 84 -8.63 16.86 -17.47
N GLY A 85 -9.46 16.72 -16.44
CA GLY A 85 -10.90 16.58 -16.53
C GLY A 85 -11.36 15.22 -17.06
N TYR A 86 -12.60 14.86 -16.78
CA TYR A 86 -13.22 13.64 -17.27
C TYR A 86 -14.64 13.90 -17.74
N CYS A 87 -14.85 13.75 -19.05
CA CYS A 87 -16.19 13.77 -19.59
C CYS A 87 -16.98 12.57 -19.09
N THR A 88 -18.16 12.83 -18.56
CA THR A 88 -19.09 11.79 -18.16
C THR A 88 -20.53 12.24 -18.38
N THR A 89 -21.43 11.26 -18.48
CA THR A 89 -22.87 11.44 -18.39
C THR A 89 -23.31 11.07 -16.98
N MET A 90 -23.78 12.06 -16.21
CA MET A 90 -24.29 11.85 -14.85
C MET A 90 -25.70 11.25 -14.87
N ASN A 91 -26.03 10.50 -13.82
CA ASN A 91 -27.30 9.79 -13.64
C ASN A 91 -27.64 8.88 -14.83
N CYS A 92 -26.61 8.28 -15.43
CA CYS A 92 -26.80 7.28 -16.48
C CYS A 92 -27.70 6.14 -15.99
N ILE A 93 -28.50 5.61 -16.90
CA ILE A 93 -29.46 4.55 -16.61
C ILE A 93 -29.03 3.26 -17.26
N ASP A 94 -28.37 3.27 -18.42
CA ASP A 94 -28.00 2.10 -19.21
C ASP A 94 -26.76 2.38 -20.08
N LEU A 95 -26.39 1.43 -20.94
CA LEU A 95 -25.29 1.61 -21.91
C LEU A 95 -25.57 2.74 -22.91
N GLU A 96 -26.81 2.89 -23.36
CA GLU A 96 -27.22 3.91 -24.34
C GLU A 96 -27.11 5.33 -23.77
N SER A 97 -27.19 5.46 -22.45
CA SER A 97 -26.96 6.71 -21.73
C SER A 97 -25.53 7.23 -21.90
N CYS A 98 -24.56 6.37 -22.18
CA CYS A 98 -23.15 6.74 -22.25
C CYS A 98 -22.72 7.10 -23.67
N ALA A 99 -22.02 8.23 -23.79
CA ALA A 99 -21.40 8.64 -25.04
C ALA A 99 -20.19 7.75 -25.32
N THR A 100 -20.17 6.99 -26.43
CA THR A 100 -19.16 5.93 -26.66
C THR A 100 -18.15 6.20 -27.80
N ASP A 101 -18.53 6.68 -28.99
CA ASP A 101 -17.63 6.79 -30.19
C ASP A 101 -16.59 5.65 -30.28
N TYR A 102 -17.06 4.40 -30.34
CA TYR A 102 -16.25 3.18 -30.42
C TYR A 102 -15.43 2.84 -29.16
N GLN A 103 -15.56 3.61 -28.09
CA GLN A 103 -15.06 3.28 -26.75
C GLN A 103 -16.08 2.42 -26.01
N ASP A 104 -15.61 1.48 -25.20
CA ASP A 104 -16.46 0.72 -24.28
C ASP A 104 -16.73 1.59 -23.04
N ASN A 105 -17.70 2.50 -23.13
CA ASN A 105 -18.15 3.32 -22.02
C ASN A 105 -19.44 2.74 -21.44
N ARG A 106 -19.49 2.55 -20.12
CA ARG A 106 -20.63 1.94 -19.42
C ARG A 106 -21.07 2.76 -18.24
N CYS A 107 -22.34 2.62 -17.88
CA CYS A 107 -22.88 3.27 -16.71
C CYS A 107 -22.40 2.57 -15.43
N PHE A 108 -21.64 3.28 -14.59
CA PHE A 108 -21.25 2.80 -13.28
C PHE A 108 -22.36 3.04 -12.25
N ARG A 109 -22.88 1.97 -11.65
CA ARG A 109 -23.92 2.00 -10.62
C ARG A 109 -23.36 1.44 -9.31
N GLY A 110 -22.74 2.29 -8.50
CA GLY A 110 -22.13 1.89 -7.23
C GLY A 110 -22.34 2.85 -6.06
N SER A 111 -22.55 4.13 -6.34
CA SER A 111 -22.92 5.16 -5.36
C SER A 111 -23.70 6.23 -6.10
N GLU A 112 -24.85 6.68 -5.59
CA GLU A 112 -25.52 7.83 -6.20
C GLU A 112 -24.64 9.09 -6.05
N PRO A 113 -24.45 9.88 -7.13
CA PRO A 113 -25.03 9.71 -8.47
C PRO A 113 -24.28 8.71 -9.36
N ASN A 114 -25.03 7.95 -10.18
CA ASN A 114 -24.44 7.10 -11.24
C ASN A 114 -23.70 7.97 -12.26
N PHE A 115 -22.67 7.44 -12.91
CA PHE A 115 -21.96 8.16 -13.97
C PHE A 115 -21.31 7.19 -14.97
N CYS A 116 -21.11 7.65 -16.20
CA CYS A 116 -20.48 6.84 -17.24
C CYS A 116 -18.96 6.78 -17.08
N VAL A 117 -18.40 5.58 -17.22
CA VAL A 117 -16.97 5.30 -17.13
C VAL A 117 -16.47 4.54 -18.35
N ARG A 118 -15.20 4.74 -18.72
CA ARG A 118 -14.50 3.99 -19.76
C ARG A 118 -13.97 2.68 -19.22
N MET A 119 -14.41 1.56 -19.78
CA MET A 119 -13.96 0.22 -19.39
C MET A 119 -12.54 -0.05 -19.90
N CYS A 120 -11.84 -0.93 -19.20
CA CYS A 120 -10.47 -1.33 -19.54
C CYS A 120 -10.20 -2.78 -19.10
N GLN A 121 -9.16 -3.38 -19.66
CA GLN A 121 -8.62 -4.67 -19.24
C GLN A 121 -7.20 -4.54 -18.69
N VAL A 122 -6.42 -3.61 -19.25
CA VAL A 122 -5.05 -3.28 -18.83
C VAL A 122 -4.85 -1.77 -18.81
N ASP A 123 -3.84 -1.29 -18.09
CA ASP A 123 -3.55 0.15 -17.97
C ASP A 123 -3.34 0.84 -19.33
N GLY A 124 -2.82 0.11 -20.33
CA GLY A 124 -2.62 0.64 -21.69
C GLY A 124 -3.90 0.93 -22.47
N ASP A 125 -5.06 0.47 -21.99
CA ASP A 125 -6.37 0.84 -22.57
C ASP A 125 -6.79 2.26 -22.12
N CYS A 126 -6.16 2.78 -21.07
CA CYS A 126 -6.45 4.07 -20.49
C CYS A 126 -5.55 5.16 -21.07
N ARG A 127 -6.03 6.41 -21.00
CA ARG A 127 -5.25 7.58 -21.41
C ARG A 127 -4.12 7.86 -20.43
N ASP A 128 -3.13 8.64 -20.86
CA ASP A 128 -2.04 9.07 -19.98
C ASP A 128 -2.57 9.70 -18.68
N GLY A 129 -1.98 9.30 -17.55
CA GLY A 129 -2.40 9.69 -16.20
C GLY A 129 -3.58 8.88 -15.64
N TYR A 130 -4.04 7.84 -16.33
CA TYR A 130 -5.13 6.96 -15.89
C TYR A 130 -4.65 5.51 -15.87
N ILE A 131 -5.15 4.72 -14.92
CA ILE A 131 -4.88 3.29 -14.76
C ILE A 131 -6.18 2.50 -14.80
N CYS A 132 -6.05 1.21 -15.08
CA CYS A 132 -7.20 0.32 -15.16
C CYS A 132 -7.59 -0.18 -13.76
N THR A 133 -8.49 0.55 -13.12
CA THR A 133 -8.93 0.28 -11.74
C THR A 133 -10.03 -0.77 -11.72
N ARG A 134 -9.81 -1.85 -10.97
CA ARG A 134 -10.76 -2.94 -10.82
C ARG A 134 -11.85 -2.59 -9.80
N VAL A 135 -13.11 -2.77 -10.19
CA VAL A 135 -14.28 -2.65 -9.31
C VAL A 135 -15.10 -3.94 -9.39
N GLY A 136 -14.98 -4.75 -8.33
CA GLY A 136 -15.51 -6.12 -8.28
C GLY A 136 -14.62 -7.14 -8.98
N PHE A 137 -15.16 -8.34 -9.23
CA PHE A 137 -14.36 -9.48 -9.70
C PHE A 137 -13.93 -9.45 -11.17
N ARG A 138 -14.70 -8.78 -12.04
CA ARG A 138 -14.55 -8.91 -13.51
C ARG A 138 -14.58 -7.60 -14.27
N THR A 139 -14.79 -6.50 -13.58
CA THR A 139 -15.00 -5.19 -14.20
C THR A 139 -13.92 -4.23 -13.76
N SER A 140 -13.34 -3.54 -14.73
CA SER A 140 -12.38 -2.49 -14.49
C SER A 140 -12.71 -1.30 -15.38
N PHE A 141 -12.41 -0.10 -14.90
CA PHE A 141 -12.56 1.12 -15.68
C PHE A 141 -11.36 2.04 -15.49
N CYS A 142 -11.13 2.90 -16.46
CA CYS A 142 -10.07 3.89 -16.44
C CYS A 142 -10.39 4.98 -15.42
N ALA A 143 -9.59 5.02 -14.36
CA ALA A 143 -9.62 6.05 -13.34
C ALA A 143 -8.27 6.77 -13.28
N PRO A 144 -8.23 8.02 -12.78
CA PRO A 144 -6.99 8.75 -12.57
C PRO A 144 -6.00 7.94 -11.75
N ASP A 145 -4.74 7.91 -12.18
CA ASP A 145 -3.63 7.34 -11.42
C ASP A 145 -3.35 8.24 -10.21
N THR A 146 -3.98 7.91 -9.09
CA THR A 146 -3.82 8.64 -7.82
C THR A 146 -2.66 8.10 -6.99
N THR A 147 -1.90 7.13 -7.52
CA THR A 147 -0.74 6.56 -6.85
C THR A 147 0.31 7.66 -6.69
N PRO A 148 0.64 8.08 -5.46
CA PRO A 148 1.65 9.09 -5.25
C PRO A 148 3.00 8.57 -5.78
N ARG A 149 3.69 9.42 -6.54
CA ARG A 149 5.03 9.11 -7.08
C ARG A 149 6.08 9.77 -6.21
N ILE A 150 7.24 9.15 -6.14
CA ILE A 150 8.39 9.71 -5.44
C ILE A 150 9.04 10.74 -6.35
N ASP A 151 8.92 12.02 -6.00
CA ASP A 151 9.72 13.07 -6.61
C ASP A 151 11.06 13.17 -5.86
N LEU A 152 12.04 12.37 -6.28
CA LEU A 152 13.38 12.39 -5.68
C LEU A 152 14.10 13.75 -5.84
N ASP A 153 13.71 14.58 -6.82
CA ASP A 153 14.31 15.93 -6.97
C ASP A 153 13.71 16.92 -5.96
N ALA A 154 12.45 16.69 -5.55
CA ALA A 154 11.81 17.46 -4.49
C ALA A 154 12.26 17.04 -3.08
N LEU A 155 12.92 15.87 -2.94
CA LEU A 155 13.56 15.46 -1.69
C LEU A 155 14.88 16.22 -1.51
N GLU A 156 14.80 17.42 -0.95
CA GLU A 156 15.97 18.22 -0.60
C GLU A 156 16.78 17.57 0.53
N ASN A 157 18.12 17.64 0.45
CA ASN A 157 19.04 17.26 1.52
C ASN A 157 18.93 15.80 2.00
N LEU A 158 18.90 14.85 1.06
CA LEU A 158 19.05 13.44 1.40
C LEU A 158 20.34 13.22 2.23
N PRO A 159 20.27 12.45 3.32
CA PRO A 159 21.39 12.26 4.24
C PRO A 159 22.42 11.22 3.75
N PHE A 160 22.18 10.66 2.57
CA PHE A 160 22.97 9.64 1.92
C PHE A 160 23.15 9.99 0.44
N GLU A 161 24.18 9.41 -0.16
CA GLU A 161 24.43 9.55 -1.60
C GLU A 161 23.43 8.69 -2.38
N LEU A 162 22.73 9.33 -3.32
CA LEU A 162 21.82 8.68 -4.24
C LEU A 162 22.49 8.54 -5.60
N SER A 163 22.61 7.31 -6.10
CA SER A 163 23.25 6.99 -7.38
C SER A 163 22.24 6.41 -8.37
N CYS A 164 22.13 7.01 -9.56
CA CYS A 164 21.14 6.61 -10.57
C CYS A 164 21.79 5.98 -11.80
N THR A 165 21.17 4.91 -12.30
CA THR A 165 21.62 4.13 -13.46
C THR A 165 20.49 4.00 -14.48
N PRO A 166 20.69 4.39 -15.75
CA PRO A 166 19.71 4.21 -16.81
C PRO A 166 19.38 2.73 -17.04
N SER A 167 18.13 2.44 -17.45
CA SER A 167 17.77 1.10 -17.89
C SER A 167 18.12 0.88 -19.35
N GLU A 168 18.82 -0.22 -19.62
CA GLU A 168 19.12 -0.69 -20.96
C GLU A 168 18.33 -1.98 -21.22
N GLY A 169 17.44 -1.96 -22.22
CA GLY A 169 16.66 -3.14 -22.60
C GLY A 169 15.72 -3.68 -21.51
N GLY A 170 15.28 -2.85 -20.55
CA GLY A 170 14.45 -3.26 -19.42
C GLY A 170 15.23 -3.93 -18.29
N THR A 171 16.56 -3.81 -18.31
CA THR A 171 17.48 -4.28 -17.25
C THR A 171 18.27 -3.11 -16.68
N VAL A 172 18.65 -3.21 -15.41
CA VAL A 172 19.58 -2.30 -14.74
C VAL A 172 20.56 -3.14 -13.94
N GLU A 173 21.83 -2.77 -14.03
CA GLU A 173 22.92 -3.32 -13.23
C GLU A 173 23.72 -2.16 -12.62
N PHE A 174 23.92 -2.16 -11.31
CA PHE A 174 24.72 -1.14 -10.62
C PHE A 174 25.61 -1.77 -9.56
N SER A 175 26.79 -1.18 -9.35
CA SER A 175 27.78 -1.65 -8.39
C SER A 175 27.82 -0.79 -7.15
N TYR A 176 28.16 -1.40 -6.02
CA TYR A 176 28.34 -0.74 -4.73
C TYR A 176 29.38 -1.48 -3.89
N ALA A 177 30.11 -0.74 -3.06
CA ALA A 177 31.19 -1.27 -2.21
C ALA A 177 30.67 -1.55 -0.80
N ILE A 178 31.04 -2.70 -0.22
CA ILE A 178 30.78 -3.03 1.19
C ILE A 178 32.06 -2.99 2.00
N ALA A 179 32.06 -2.30 3.13
CA ALA A 179 33.22 -2.15 4.00
C ALA A 179 33.59 -3.46 4.72
N PRO A 180 34.89 -3.69 5.05
CA PRO A 180 35.33 -4.90 5.77
C PRO A 180 34.72 -5.11 7.16
N GLU A 181 34.33 -4.03 7.83
CA GLU A 181 33.73 -4.00 9.16
C GLU A 181 32.20 -4.13 9.17
N THR A 182 31.57 -4.16 8.00
CA THR A 182 30.12 -4.24 7.87
C THR A 182 29.60 -5.55 8.44
N LEU A 183 28.59 -5.44 9.32
CA LEU A 183 27.82 -6.54 9.87
C LEU A 183 26.58 -6.84 9.03
N ALA A 184 25.94 -5.79 8.51
CA ALA A 184 24.83 -5.87 7.58
C ALA A 184 24.73 -4.59 6.75
N TYR A 185 24.10 -4.67 5.58
CA TYR A 185 23.81 -3.50 4.77
C TYR A 185 22.40 -3.53 4.21
N MET A 186 21.83 -2.36 3.97
CA MET A 186 20.61 -2.17 3.21
C MET A 186 20.94 -1.47 1.89
N VAL A 187 20.58 -2.10 0.77
CA VAL A 187 20.57 -1.48 -0.54
C VAL A 187 19.13 -1.24 -0.98
N THR A 188 18.80 -0.01 -1.36
CA THR A 188 17.43 0.38 -1.68
C THR A 188 17.34 0.91 -3.11
N PRO A 189 17.06 0.05 -4.11
CA PRO A 189 16.69 0.47 -5.45
C PRO A 189 15.30 1.13 -5.48
N ILE A 190 15.16 2.20 -6.27
CA ILE A 190 13.98 3.04 -6.42
C ILE A 190 13.81 3.47 -7.88
N SER A 191 12.63 3.28 -8.46
CA SER A 191 12.26 3.87 -9.74
C SER A 191 11.71 5.29 -9.54
N ARG A 192 12.23 6.27 -10.28
CA ARG A 192 11.76 7.67 -10.20
C ARG A 192 10.37 7.87 -10.78
N ASP A 193 10.05 7.12 -11.82
CA ASP A 193 8.79 7.23 -12.56
C ASP A 193 7.67 6.35 -12.00
N GLY A 194 7.90 5.70 -10.84
CA GLY A 194 6.94 4.81 -10.18
C GLY A 194 6.79 3.44 -10.85
N ARG A 195 7.63 3.10 -11.83
CA ARG A 195 7.54 1.85 -12.57
C ARG A 195 8.08 0.67 -11.78
N ARG A 196 7.56 -0.52 -12.07
CA ARG A 196 7.83 -1.72 -11.28
C ARG A 196 9.29 -2.14 -11.37
N LEU A 197 9.88 -2.38 -10.20
CA LEU A 197 11.16 -3.04 -10.02
C LEU A 197 10.96 -4.55 -9.88
N ARG A 198 11.90 -5.33 -10.42
CA ARG A 198 11.95 -6.79 -10.25
C ARG A 198 13.40 -7.20 -9.96
N PRO A 199 13.84 -7.12 -8.70
CA PRO A 199 15.14 -7.63 -8.28
C PRO A 199 15.34 -9.08 -8.71
N SER A 200 16.56 -9.42 -9.14
CA SER A 200 16.89 -10.79 -9.56
C SER A 200 17.94 -11.43 -8.68
N HIS A 201 19.09 -10.79 -8.52
CA HIS A 201 20.17 -11.26 -7.66
C HIS A 201 21.20 -10.15 -7.41
N VAL A 202 22.07 -10.37 -6.42
CA VAL A 202 23.34 -9.65 -6.26
C VAL A 202 24.48 -10.61 -6.56
N THR A 203 25.47 -10.16 -7.33
CA THR A 203 26.76 -10.83 -7.51
C THR A 203 27.75 -10.30 -6.48
N THR A 204 28.37 -11.19 -5.70
CA THR A 204 29.35 -10.84 -4.66
C THR A 204 30.78 -10.74 -5.25
N PRO A 205 31.75 -10.18 -4.51
CA PRO A 205 33.16 -10.09 -4.94
C PRO A 205 33.78 -11.44 -5.29
N SER A 206 33.39 -12.52 -4.60
CA SER A 206 33.86 -13.88 -4.91
C SER A 206 33.21 -14.49 -6.17
N GLY A 207 32.19 -13.83 -6.73
CA GLY A 207 31.36 -14.33 -7.82
C GLY A 207 30.20 -15.23 -7.34
N ALA A 208 29.96 -15.33 -6.04
CA ALA A 208 28.75 -15.97 -5.51
C ALA A 208 27.51 -15.09 -5.78
N THR A 209 26.32 -15.67 -5.63
CA THR A 209 25.05 -14.96 -5.92
C THR A 209 24.09 -15.00 -4.76
N ILE A 210 23.59 -13.84 -4.34
CA ILE A 210 22.43 -13.71 -3.45
C ILE A 210 21.19 -13.70 -4.35
N ASN A 211 20.46 -14.82 -4.39
CA ASN A 211 19.39 -15.03 -5.37
C ASN A 211 18.01 -14.62 -4.83
N PHE A 212 17.42 -13.57 -5.40
CA PHE A 212 16.10 -13.04 -5.02
C PHE A 212 14.92 -13.73 -5.73
N GLN A 213 15.18 -14.78 -6.51
CA GLN A 213 14.14 -15.60 -7.15
C GLN A 213 13.93 -16.93 -6.43
N THR A 214 14.83 -17.29 -5.51
CA THR A 214 14.78 -18.54 -4.76
C THR A 214 15.06 -18.29 -3.27
N THR A 215 16.30 -18.44 -2.83
CA THR A 215 16.71 -18.45 -1.41
C THR A 215 16.35 -17.16 -0.68
N ASN A 216 16.45 -16.00 -1.34
CA ASN A 216 16.11 -14.69 -0.79
C ASN A 216 14.82 -14.11 -1.41
N ALA A 217 13.91 -14.95 -1.94
CA ALA A 217 12.74 -14.45 -2.67
C ALA A 217 11.80 -13.57 -1.83
N PHE A 218 11.71 -13.82 -0.52
CA PHE A 218 10.91 -13.01 0.40
C PHE A 218 11.36 -11.54 0.44
N GLN A 219 12.63 -11.25 0.17
CA GLN A 219 13.14 -9.87 0.12
C GLN A 219 12.59 -9.04 -1.04
N THR A 220 11.88 -9.65 -1.99
CA THR A 220 11.26 -8.95 -3.12
C THR A 220 9.83 -8.49 -2.85
N VAL A 221 9.26 -8.87 -1.70
CA VAL A 221 7.89 -8.52 -1.32
C VAL A 221 7.63 -7.00 -1.39
N PRO A 222 8.54 -6.10 -0.97
CA PRO A 222 8.35 -4.66 -1.14
C PRO A 222 8.08 -4.26 -2.60
N SER A 223 8.87 -4.74 -3.56
CA SER A 223 8.63 -4.45 -4.99
C SER A 223 7.34 -5.08 -5.53
N GLN A 224 6.89 -6.19 -4.96
CA GLN A 224 5.64 -6.83 -5.36
C GLN A 224 4.41 -6.04 -4.86
N LEU A 225 4.49 -5.52 -3.64
CA LEU A 225 3.41 -4.76 -3.01
C LEU A 225 3.37 -3.30 -3.47
N PHE A 226 4.53 -2.65 -3.51
CA PHE A 226 4.63 -1.21 -3.72
C PHE A 226 5.19 -0.83 -5.10
N GLY A 227 5.71 -1.79 -5.85
CA GLY A 227 6.12 -1.61 -7.25
C GLY A 227 7.46 -0.90 -7.42
N SER A 228 7.57 0.33 -6.93
CA SER A 228 8.62 1.27 -7.31
C SER A 228 9.87 1.27 -6.43
N MET A 229 9.95 0.37 -5.44
CA MET A 229 11.02 0.37 -4.44
C MET A 229 11.25 -1.04 -3.89
N ASN A 230 12.51 -1.37 -3.54
CA ASN A 230 12.81 -2.65 -2.89
C ASN A 230 13.98 -2.58 -1.88
N PRO A 231 13.76 -2.10 -0.65
CA PRO A 231 14.79 -2.14 0.39
C PRO A 231 15.20 -3.59 0.64
N THR A 232 16.49 -3.88 0.50
CA THR A 232 17.04 -5.25 0.56
C THR A 232 18.13 -5.27 1.63
N VAL A 233 18.01 -6.14 2.63
CA VAL A 233 18.97 -6.23 3.75
C VAL A 233 19.82 -7.49 3.58
N VAL A 234 21.14 -7.36 3.71
CA VAL A 234 22.07 -8.48 3.59
C VAL A 234 23.03 -8.49 4.78
N PRO A 235 23.12 -9.60 5.52
CA PRO A 235 22.19 -10.74 5.48
C PRO A 235 20.76 -10.31 5.89
N ALA A 236 19.73 -10.97 5.35
CA ALA A 236 18.33 -10.66 5.74
C ALA A 236 17.83 -11.43 6.95
N ILE A 237 18.46 -12.57 7.27
CA ILE A 237 18.18 -13.43 8.41
C ILE A 237 19.48 -14.07 8.88
N GLY A 238 19.58 -14.46 10.16
CA GLY A 238 20.83 -14.94 10.77
C GLY A 238 21.47 -16.12 10.03
N ARG A 239 20.66 -17.05 9.51
CA ARG A 239 21.15 -18.19 8.72
C ARG A 239 21.83 -17.82 7.40
N PHE A 240 21.68 -16.59 6.92
CA PHE A 240 22.27 -16.08 5.69
C PHE A 240 23.52 -15.23 5.94
N ALA A 241 24.08 -15.26 7.15
CA ALA A 241 25.29 -14.52 7.50
C ALA A 241 26.50 -14.83 6.58
N ASP A 242 26.53 -16.00 5.94
CA ASP A 242 27.55 -16.39 4.96
C ASP A 242 27.43 -15.68 3.60
N GLN A 243 26.33 -14.97 3.35
CA GLN A 243 26.11 -14.17 2.15
C GLN A 243 26.78 -12.78 2.23
N LEU A 244 27.28 -12.40 3.41
CA LEU A 244 27.97 -11.14 3.61
C LEU A 244 29.43 -11.26 3.17
N GLU A 245 29.80 -10.46 2.18
CA GLU A 245 31.17 -10.28 1.73
C GLU A 245 31.52 -8.79 1.74
N SER A 246 32.79 -8.44 1.92
CA SER A 246 33.27 -7.07 1.74
C SER A 246 33.89 -6.88 0.36
N GLY A 247 33.78 -5.67 -0.20
CA GLY A 247 34.22 -5.33 -1.55
C GLY A 247 33.06 -5.05 -2.51
N GLU A 248 33.37 -5.02 -3.79
CA GLU A 248 32.45 -4.65 -4.87
C GLU A 248 31.37 -5.71 -5.12
N HIS A 249 30.11 -5.34 -4.92
CA HIS A 249 28.93 -6.10 -5.30
C HIS A 249 28.31 -5.52 -6.57
N THR A 250 27.50 -6.32 -7.27
CA THR A 250 26.67 -5.83 -8.38
C THR A 250 25.23 -6.27 -8.18
N TYR A 251 24.30 -5.31 -8.13
CA TYR A 251 22.86 -5.56 -8.07
C TYR A 251 22.30 -5.72 -9.48
N HIS A 252 21.50 -6.76 -9.70
CA HIS A 252 20.86 -7.02 -10.99
C HIS A 252 19.34 -7.00 -10.84
N LEU A 253 18.65 -6.17 -11.63
CA LEU A 253 17.19 -6.12 -11.65
C LEU A 253 16.62 -5.89 -13.04
N ARG A 254 15.35 -6.27 -13.21
CA ARG A 254 14.52 -5.90 -14.37
C ARG A 254 13.58 -4.76 -13.98
N THR A 255 13.27 -3.89 -14.92
CA THR A 255 12.40 -2.75 -14.66
C THR A 255 11.70 -2.27 -15.92
N GLU A 256 10.55 -1.63 -15.74
CA GLU A 256 9.87 -0.83 -16.76
C GLU A 256 10.25 0.66 -16.67
N ALA A 257 11.06 1.02 -15.66
CA ALA A 257 11.56 2.38 -15.46
C ALA A 257 12.65 2.72 -16.47
N ASN A 258 12.75 3.99 -16.86
CA ASN A 258 13.86 4.46 -17.69
C ASN A 258 15.18 4.58 -16.92
N GLU A 259 15.10 4.73 -15.60
CA GLU A 259 16.23 4.93 -14.70
C GLU A 259 15.88 4.38 -13.32
N VAL A 260 16.85 3.78 -12.65
CA VAL A 260 16.72 3.32 -11.26
C VAL A 260 17.82 3.96 -10.43
N CYS A 261 17.42 4.59 -9.34
CA CYS A 261 18.33 5.13 -8.33
C CYS A 261 18.49 4.14 -7.18
N HIS A 262 19.60 4.22 -6.47
CA HIS A 262 19.83 3.45 -5.26
C HIS A 262 20.63 4.26 -4.25
N TYR A 263 20.49 3.89 -2.99
CA TYR A 263 21.38 4.28 -1.92
C TYR A 263 21.74 3.06 -1.07
N LEU A 264 22.83 3.18 -0.33
CA LEU A 264 23.40 2.13 0.51
C LEU A 264 23.52 2.65 1.95
N LEU A 265 23.10 1.83 2.91
CA LEU A 265 23.33 2.03 4.33
C LEU A 265 24.04 0.80 4.89
N GLU A 266 25.08 1.00 5.69
CA GLU A 266 25.87 -0.07 6.29
C GLU A 266 25.82 0.04 7.81
N GLU A 267 25.63 -1.10 8.47
CA GLU A 267 25.69 -1.25 9.92
C GLU A 267 26.93 -2.05 10.28
N SER A 268 27.76 -1.53 11.19
CA SER A 268 28.98 -2.20 11.65
C SER A 268 28.81 -2.90 12.99
N THR A 269 27.76 -2.57 13.72
CA THR A 269 27.38 -3.22 14.97
C THR A 269 25.87 -3.45 15.00
N PRO A 270 25.36 -4.39 15.82
CA PRO A 270 23.93 -4.58 15.92
C PRO A 270 23.28 -3.37 16.60
N GLY A 271 22.22 -2.86 16.01
CA GLY A 271 21.39 -1.79 16.55
C GLY A 271 20.89 -2.04 17.96
N THR A 272 20.71 -0.95 18.70
CA THR A 272 20.22 -0.95 20.09
C THR A 272 19.18 0.12 20.37
N THR A 273 18.95 1.07 19.46
CA THR A 273 18.05 2.20 19.66
C THR A 273 17.22 2.47 18.42
N ILE A 274 15.93 2.77 18.58
CA ILE A 274 15.06 3.21 17.48
C ILE A 274 14.43 4.56 17.81
N ASP A 275 14.55 5.51 16.89
CA ASP A 275 13.94 6.83 16.99
C ASP A 275 12.66 6.90 16.15
N LEU A 276 11.66 7.63 16.62
CA LEU A 276 10.34 7.73 15.98
C LEU A 276 10.00 9.18 15.64
N ASN A 277 9.45 9.40 14.45
CA ASN A 277 8.73 10.63 14.10
C ASN A 277 7.23 10.31 14.09
N VAL A 278 6.52 10.79 15.11
CA VAL A 278 5.10 10.56 15.33
C VAL A 278 4.28 11.71 14.73
N TYR A 279 3.50 11.41 13.70
CA TYR A 279 2.58 12.31 13.03
C TYR A 279 1.15 12.07 13.54
N LEU A 280 0.56 13.10 14.13
CA LEU A 280 -0.81 13.10 14.63
C LEU A 280 -1.75 13.66 13.57
N VAL A 281 -2.69 12.84 13.10
CA VAL A 281 -3.55 13.14 11.95
C VAL A 281 -4.99 13.27 12.42
N GLY A 282 -5.33 14.44 12.97
CA GLY A 282 -6.67 14.72 13.50
C GLY A 282 -7.05 13.84 14.71
N VAL A 283 -6.06 13.41 15.50
CA VAL A 283 -6.27 12.65 16.74
C VAL A 283 -6.99 13.52 17.77
N HIS A 284 -8.02 12.97 18.43
CA HIS A 284 -8.82 13.74 19.37
C HIS A 284 -8.05 14.04 20.67
N GLY A 285 -7.98 15.32 21.05
CA GLY A 285 -7.43 15.75 22.34
C GLY A 285 -5.91 15.65 22.48
N VAL A 286 -5.20 15.37 21.39
CA VAL A 286 -3.74 15.31 21.35
C VAL A 286 -3.23 16.08 20.13
N THR A 287 -2.32 17.00 20.38
CA THR A 287 -1.48 17.66 19.36
C THR A 287 -0.02 17.38 19.66
N ALA A 288 0.88 17.73 18.73
CA ALA A 288 2.31 17.56 18.91
C ALA A 288 2.82 18.22 20.20
N ILE A 289 2.29 19.39 20.54
CA ILE A 289 2.66 20.15 21.76
C ILE A 289 2.25 19.41 23.03
N SER A 290 1.12 18.70 23.03
CA SER A 290 0.60 18.02 24.21
C SER A 290 1.02 16.55 24.33
N ALA A 291 1.58 15.97 23.27
CA ALA A 291 1.77 14.52 23.14
C ALA A 291 2.76 13.96 24.16
N GLU A 292 3.82 14.70 24.48
CA GLU A 292 4.81 14.31 25.49
C GLU A 292 4.20 14.14 26.89
N GLU A 293 3.19 14.93 27.23
CA GLU A 293 2.51 14.89 28.53
C GLU A 293 1.22 14.05 28.51
N ASN A 294 0.79 13.57 27.34
CA ASN A 294 -0.45 12.83 27.20
C ASN A 294 -0.32 11.39 27.72
N ALA A 295 -1.10 11.05 28.74
CA ALA A 295 -1.01 9.75 29.41
C ALA A 295 -1.20 8.55 28.47
N SER A 296 -2.12 8.64 27.51
CA SER A 296 -2.40 7.56 26.55
C SER A 296 -1.25 7.39 25.56
N ILE A 297 -0.71 8.47 25.00
CA ILE A 297 0.49 8.41 24.14
C ILE A 297 1.66 7.79 24.91
N GLN A 298 1.92 8.24 26.14
CA GLN A 298 3.01 7.71 26.95
C GLN A 298 2.81 6.23 27.29
N ARG A 299 1.56 5.78 27.48
CA ARG A 299 1.24 4.37 27.71
C ARG A 299 1.47 3.52 26.46
N VAL A 300 1.02 3.98 25.29
CA VAL A 300 1.28 3.35 23.98
C VAL A 300 2.79 3.18 23.75
N LEU A 301 3.57 4.25 23.93
CA LEU A 301 5.02 4.24 23.75
C LEU A 301 5.73 3.35 24.78
N SER A 302 5.24 3.32 26.03
CA SER A 302 5.79 2.43 27.07
C SER A 302 5.57 0.96 26.74
N GLN A 303 4.39 0.60 26.24
CA GLN A 303 4.09 -0.77 25.83
C GLN A 303 4.92 -1.18 24.61
N PHE A 304 5.05 -0.31 23.60
CA PHE A 304 5.96 -0.50 22.49
C PHE A 304 7.40 -0.76 22.96
N ALA A 305 7.92 0.10 23.85
CA ALA A 305 9.29 -0.01 24.36
C ALA A 305 9.49 -1.32 25.14
N ALA A 306 8.51 -1.75 25.95
CA ALA A 306 8.60 -2.99 26.70
C ALA A 306 8.70 -4.24 25.81
N ILE A 307 8.02 -4.24 24.65
CA ILE A 307 8.08 -5.33 23.67
C ILE A 307 9.48 -5.37 23.03
N TYR A 308 9.96 -4.24 22.52
CA TYR A 308 11.24 -4.17 21.81
C TYR A 308 12.48 -4.32 22.71
N GLU A 309 12.36 -4.07 24.02
CA GLU A 309 13.42 -4.36 24.98
C GLU A 309 13.77 -5.87 24.99
N SER A 310 12.83 -6.76 24.68
CA SER A 310 13.11 -8.20 24.54
C SER A 310 14.06 -8.53 23.38
N ALA A 311 14.11 -7.66 22.36
CA ALA A 311 15.06 -7.70 21.25
C ALA A 311 16.29 -6.80 21.50
N ALA A 312 16.50 -6.32 22.73
CA ALA A 312 17.55 -5.38 23.11
C ALA A 312 17.51 -4.04 22.35
N ILE A 313 16.31 -3.62 21.91
CA ILE A 313 16.08 -2.32 21.29
C ILE A 313 15.38 -1.40 22.29
N ARG A 314 16.02 -0.26 22.56
CA ARG A 314 15.45 0.82 23.35
C ARG A 314 14.73 1.82 22.46
N LEU A 315 13.65 2.38 22.97
CA LEU A 315 13.06 3.60 22.39
C LEU A 315 14.03 4.78 22.61
N GLY A 316 14.39 5.46 21.53
CA GLY A 316 15.25 6.64 21.55
C GLY A 316 14.45 7.94 21.50
N GLU A 317 14.84 8.85 20.61
CA GLU A 317 14.19 10.14 20.44
C GLU A 317 12.81 9.96 19.78
N VAL A 318 11.80 10.65 20.32
CA VAL A 318 10.43 10.68 19.78
C VAL A 318 10.07 12.11 19.43
N ASN A 319 9.94 12.39 18.13
CA ASN A 319 9.56 13.70 17.61
C ASN A 319 8.08 13.71 17.26
N PHE A 320 7.32 14.66 17.78
CA PHE A 320 5.89 14.79 17.47
C PHE A 320 5.62 15.87 16.42
N HIS A 321 4.74 15.57 15.48
CA HIS A 321 4.32 16.43 14.39
C HIS A 321 2.81 16.43 14.24
N ASP A 322 2.21 17.56 13.90
CA ASP A 322 0.80 17.65 13.54
C ASP A 322 0.65 17.66 12.01
N ILE A 323 -0.21 16.80 11.48
CA ILE A 323 -0.82 17.01 10.17
C ILE A 323 -2.11 17.81 10.39
N SER A 324 -2.24 18.96 9.72
CA SER A 324 -3.30 19.95 9.97
C SER A 324 -3.99 20.40 8.68
N GLY A 325 -5.07 21.17 8.80
CA GLY A 325 -5.80 21.70 7.64
C GLY A 325 -6.54 20.62 6.85
N ASP A 326 -6.57 20.77 5.52
CA ASP A 326 -7.30 19.88 4.61
C ASP A 326 -6.76 18.45 4.65
N ASP A 327 -5.45 18.26 4.84
CA ASP A 327 -4.84 16.94 4.96
C ASP A 327 -5.34 16.21 6.22
N ALA A 328 -5.48 16.89 7.35
CA ALA A 328 -6.04 16.28 8.56
C ALA A 328 -7.51 15.89 8.38
N LEU A 329 -8.29 16.72 7.71
CA LEU A 329 -9.70 16.42 7.41
C LEU A 329 -9.82 15.21 6.49
N ARG A 330 -8.95 15.12 5.49
CA ARG A 330 -8.91 14.03 4.52
C ARG A 330 -8.45 12.71 5.16
N PHE A 331 -7.29 12.72 5.81
CA PHE A 331 -6.57 11.51 6.22
C PHE A 331 -6.81 11.08 7.67
N SER A 332 -7.56 11.84 8.47
CA SER A 332 -7.93 11.37 9.83
C SER A 332 -8.80 10.11 9.82
N VAL A 333 -9.49 9.82 8.71
CA VAL A 333 -10.20 8.57 8.48
C VAL A 333 -9.73 8.01 7.14
N ILE A 334 -9.01 6.89 7.18
CA ILE A 334 -8.37 6.29 6.00
C ILE A 334 -9.35 5.34 5.30
N ARG A 335 -9.58 5.53 4.00
CA ARG A 335 -10.59 4.81 3.20
C ARG A 335 -10.03 3.95 2.08
N SER A 336 -8.75 4.10 1.75
CA SER A 336 -8.08 3.25 0.77
C SER A 336 -6.58 3.14 1.07
N GLN A 337 -5.92 2.13 0.49
CA GLN A 337 -4.46 2.02 0.54
C GLN A 337 -3.77 3.23 -0.12
N THR A 338 -4.37 3.81 -1.16
CA THR A 338 -3.85 5.02 -1.79
C THR A 338 -3.84 6.22 -0.83
N GLU A 339 -4.85 6.37 0.02
CA GLU A 339 -4.84 7.41 1.05
C GLU A 339 -3.72 7.20 2.09
N VAL A 340 -3.39 5.94 2.43
CA VAL A 340 -2.24 5.63 3.31
C VAL A 340 -0.94 6.13 2.67
N MET A 341 -0.72 5.80 1.40
CA MET A 341 0.47 6.22 0.66
C MET A 341 0.57 7.75 0.54
N GLN A 342 -0.56 8.42 0.28
CA GLN A 342 -0.62 9.88 0.18
C GLN A 342 -0.32 10.55 1.53
N LEU A 343 -0.85 10.00 2.63
CA LEU A 343 -0.57 10.49 3.98
C LEU A 343 0.92 10.33 4.33
N VAL A 344 1.50 9.16 4.09
CA VAL A 344 2.90 8.87 4.46
C VAL A 344 3.88 9.75 3.68
N ALA A 345 3.55 10.11 2.44
CA ALA A 345 4.31 11.06 1.64
C ALA A 345 4.37 12.48 2.25
N LEU A 346 3.51 12.82 3.23
CA LEU A 346 3.57 14.10 3.96
C LEU A 346 4.67 14.11 5.05
N SER A 347 5.34 12.99 5.31
CA SER A 347 6.48 12.95 6.22
C SER A 347 7.60 13.88 5.74
N ARG A 348 8.35 14.43 6.69
CA ARG A 348 9.42 15.38 6.42
C ARG A 348 10.76 14.77 6.79
N GLN A 349 11.78 15.10 6.00
CA GLN A 349 13.15 14.80 6.33
C GLN A 349 13.53 15.52 7.64
N PRO A 350 14.02 14.80 8.66
CA PRO A 350 14.58 15.44 9.85
C PRO A 350 15.79 16.32 9.49
N GLU A 351 15.89 17.50 10.09
CA GLU A 351 17.07 18.35 9.93
C GLU A 351 18.27 17.73 10.66
N GLY A 352 19.41 17.57 9.98
CA GLY A 352 20.64 17.11 10.61
C GLY A 352 21.44 16.15 9.76
N ASP A 353 22.06 15.18 10.43
CA ASP A 353 22.89 14.15 9.81
C ASP A 353 22.08 12.87 9.51
N LEU A 354 22.77 11.86 8.99
CA LEU A 354 22.21 10.55 8.73
C LEU A 354 21.60 9.93 9.97
N SER A 355 22.23 10.08 11.14
CA SER A 355 21.71 9.52 12.38
C SER A 355 20.28 10.03 12.64
N ARG A 356 20.01 11.33 12.57
CA ARG A 356 18.63 11.85 12.75
C ARG A 356 17.64 11.33 11.71
N SER A 357 18.12 11.17 10.48
CA SER A 357 17.31 10.65 9.38
C SER A 357 16.98 9.17 9.53
N LEU A 358 17.74 8.39 10.30
CA LEU A 358 17.43 6.99 10.58
C LEU A 358 16.32 6.87 11.64
N SER A 359 15.18 7.53 11.44
CA SER A 359 14.01 7.49 12.32
C SER A 359 12.80 6.93 11.58
N ALA A 360 11.96 6.16 12.26
CA ALA A 360 10.76 5.57 11.65
C ALA A 360 9.60 6.59 11.67
N ASN A 361 8.91 6.77 10.54
CA ASN A 361 7.72 7.62 10.49
C ASN A 361 6.48 6.83 10.90
N ILE A 362 5.78 7.36 11.88
CA ILE A 362 4.66 6.71 12.56
C ILE A 362 3.45 7.64 12.50
N PHE A 363 2.32 7.21 11.95
CA PHE A 363 1.13 8.04 11.76
C PHE A 363 -0.05 7.52 12.57
N PHE A 364 -0.57 8.35 13.47
CA PHE A 364 -1.82 8.10 14.17
C PHE A 364 -2.96 8.73 13.38
N VAL A 365 -3.85 7.90 12.86
CA VAL A 365 -5.14 8.32 12.27
C VAL A 365 -6.26 7.94 13.22
N ARG A 366 -7.45 8.53 13.08
CA ARG A 366 -8.57 8.17 13.98
C ARG A 366 -9.02 6.74 13.74
N GLN A 367 -9.24 6.33 12.50
CA GLN A 367 -9.72 4.99 12.15
C GLN A 367 -9.47 4.65 10.68
N PHE A 368 -9.56 3.37 10.34
CA PHE A 368 -9.71 2.90 8.96
C PHE A 368 -11.18 2.62 8.67
N ALA A 369 -11.61 2.97 7.47
CA ALA A 369 -12.97 2.82 6.97
C ALA A 369 -12.93 2.32 5.52
N PHE A 370 -12.23 1.20 5.31
CA PHE A 370 -12.19 0.53 4.00
C PHE A 370 -13.57 0.01 3.63
N SER A 371 -13.95 0.23 2.36
CA SER A 371 -15.28 -0.09 1.85
C SER A 371 -15.54 -1.58 1.69
N ASP A 372 -14.49 -2.41 1.72
CA ASP A 372 -14.55 -3.88 1.64
C ASP A 372 -14.77 -4.56 3.00
N GLY A 373 -14.94 -3.78 4.08
CA GLY A 373 -15.16 -4.32 5.43
C GLY A 373 -13.91 -4.94 6.07
N GLY A 374 -12.74 -4.77 5.47
CA GLY A 374 -11.46 -5.12 6.07
C GLY A 374 -11.20 -4.24 7.28
N GLY A 375 -11.37 -4.79 8.49
CA GLY A 375 -11.11 -4.10 9.76
C GLY A 375 -9.62 -3.89 10.03
N ALA A 376 -8.91 -3.22 9.12
CA ALA A 376 -7.54 -2.80 9.29
C ALA A 376 -7.44 -1.89 10.51
N ILE A 377 -6.46 -2.14 11.36
CA ILE A 377 -6.14 -1.25 12.49
C ILE A 377 -4.72 -0.69 12.39
N GLY A 378 -3.93 -1.23 11.46
CA GLY A 378 -2.56 -0.85 11.17
C GLY A 378 -2.18 -1.29 9.74
N ILE A 379 -1.28 -0.52 9.12
CA ILE A 379 -0.66 -0.80 7.83
C ILE A 379 0.79 -0.31 7.85
N SER A 380 1.71 -1.21 7.57
CA SER A 380 3.11 -0.92 7.31
C SER A 380 3.37 -0.75 5.81
N LEU A 381 3.85 0.41 5.38
CA LEU A 381 4.27 0.62 4.00
C LEU A 381 5.76 0.25 3.84
N GLY A 382 6.08 -1.03 4.01
CA GLY A 382 7.44 -1.55 3.87
C GLY A 382 7.62 -2.92 4.54
N LEU A 383 8.33 -3.84 3.87
CA LEU A 383 8.69 -5.17 4.41
C LEU A 383 10.08 -5.64 3.89
N PRO A 384 11.21 -5.03 4.31
CA PRO A 384 11.33 -3.84 5.15
C PRO A 384 11.04 -2.54 4.38
N GLY A 385 10.90 -1.44 5.13
CA GLY A 385 10.73 -0.10 4.59
C GLY A 385 12.05 0.58 4.22
N ALA A 386 11.96 1.69 3.48
CA ALA A 386 13.13 2.47 3.08
C ALA A 386 13.66 3.33 4.22
N ALA A 387 14.71 2.84 4.88
CA ALA A 387 15.38 3.54 5.97
C ALA A 387 15.92 4.91 5.49
N GLY A 388 15.59 5.97 6.22
CA GLY A 388 16.07 7.32 5.98
C GLY A 388 15.45 8.10 4.82
N LEU A 389 14.55 7.49 4.04
CA LEU A 389 13.91 8.14 2.90
C LEU A 389 12.54 8.72 3.29
N HIS A 390 12.50 9.86 3.98
CA HIS A 390 11.25 10.51 4.35
C HIS A 390 10.59 11.21 3.15
N GLY A 391 9.31 11.55 3.26
CA GLY A 391 8.53 12.18 2.16
C GLY A 391 8.19 11.24 1.01
N SER A 392 8.55 9.96 1.13
CA SER A 392 8.18 8.91 0.18
C SER A 392 6.79 8.35 0.52
N PRO A 393 6.02 7.86 -0.46
CA PRO A 393 4.71 7.25 -0.25
C PRO A 393 4.79 5.86 0.37
N VAL A 394 6.00 5.34 0.63
CA VAL A 394 6.26 3.98 1.11
C VAL A 394 7.30 3.97 2.24
N SER A 395 7.35 5.05 3.02
CA SER A 395 8.32 5.21 4.11
C SER A 395 7.65 5.52 5.45
N GLY A 396 6.69 4.69 5.86
CA GLY A 396 6.02 4.89 7.14
C GLY A 396 4.99 3.82 7.50
N VAL A 397 4.57 3.90 8.75
CA VAL A 397 3.59 3.03 9.37
C VAL A 397 2.38 3.87 9.78
N VAL A 398 1.17 3.40 9.46
CA VAL A 398 -0.09 4.08 9.81
C VAL A 398 -0.94 3.16 10.66
N PHE A 399 -1.48 3.65 11.78
CA PHE A 399 -2.40 2.87 12.61
C PHE A 399 -3.41 3.76 13.32
N THR A 400 -4.45 3.10 13.84
CA THR A 400 -5.60 3.78 14.45
C THR A 400 -5.35 4.20 15.90
N SER A 401 -5.86 5.39 16.23
CA SER A 401 -5.99 5.90 17.60
C SER A 401 -7.35 5.60 18.23
N GLU A 402 -8.22 4.82 17.58
CA GLU A 402 -9.62 4.59 18.00
C GLU A 402 -9.73 4.01 19.41
N TYR A 403 -8.78 3.17 19.79
CA TYR A 403 -8.77 2.49 21.08
C TYR A 403 -8.12 3.31 22.20
N MET A 404 -7.41 4.39 21.87
CA MET A 404 -6.66 5.16 22.87
C MET A 404 -7.57 5.80 23.92
N GLY A 405 -7.18 5.68 25.19
CA GLY A 405 -7.94 6.19 26.34
C GLY A 405 -9.25 5.44 26.59
N THR A 406 -9.44 4.27 25.97
CA THR A 406 -10.62 3.41 26.14
C THR A 406 -10.25 2.08 26.79
N ALA A 407 -11.28 1.32 27.18
CA ALA A 407 -11.15 -0.09 27.51
C ALA A 407 -12.27 -0.86 26.81
N PHE A 408 -11.96 -2.07 26.32
CA PHE A 408 -12.93 -2.91 25.62
C PHE A 408 -12.81 -4.37 26.07
N GLU A 409 -13.87 -5.14 25.82
CA GLU A 409 -13.93 -6.57 26.19
C GLU A 409 -13.53 -7.43 24.98
N GLU A 410 -12.57 -8.34 25.17
CA GLU A 410 -12.24 -9.36 24.18
C GLU A 410 -13.26 -10.51 24.18
N ARG A 411 -13.16 -11.41 23.19
CA ARG A 411 -14.12 -12.53 23.04
C ARG A 411 -14.15 -13.49 24.23
N ASP A 412 -13.08 -13.54 25.01
CA ASP A 412 -12.97 -14.38 26.20
C ASP A 412 -13.49 -13.69 27.47
N GLY A 413 -13.99 -12.45 27.36
CA GLY A 413 -14.52 -11.65 28.47
C GLY A 413 -13.45 -10.86 29.24
N SER A 414 -12.18 -10.91 28.81
CA SER A 414 -11.13 -10.09 29.40
C SER A 414 -11.30 -8.62 29.00
N VAL A 415 -11.08 -7.72 29.96
CA VAL A 415 -11.06 -6.27 29.70
C VAL A 415 -9.65 -5.88 29.33
N VAL A 416 -9.50 -5.31 28.13
CA VAL A 416 -8.24 -4.86 27.56
C VAL A 416 -8.16 -3.35 27.64
N ASP A 417 -6.99 -2.86 28.07
CA ASP A 417 -6.61 -1.46 28.01
C ASP A 417 -6.29 -1.09 26.55
N GLY A 418 -7.01 -0.11 26.00
CA GLY A 418 -6.87 0.27 24.61
C GLY A 418 -5.55 0.95 24.27
N ASP A 419 -4.87 1.55 25.25
CA ASP A 419 -3.53 2.12 25.06
C ASP A 419 -2.48 0.99 24.94
N ASP A 420 -2.58 -0.05 25.77
CA ASP A 420 -1.70 -1.23 25.67
C ASP A 420 -1.94 -1.98 24.35
N PHE A 421 -3.19 -2.17 23.95
CA PHE A 421 -3.53 -2.76 22.66
C PHE A 421 -2.94 -1.96 21.49
N THR A 422 -3.09 -0.64 21.51
CA THR A 422 -2.54 0.26 20.49
C THR A 422 -1.01 0.20 20.44
N GLY A 423 -0.34 0.05 21.60
CA GLY A 423 1.10 -0.17 21.69
C GLY A 423 1.57 -1.47 21.02
N VAL A 424 0.81 -2.56 21.14
CA VAL A 424 1.08 -3.82 20.43
C VAL A 424 0.89 -3.65 18.91
N VAL A 425 -0.16 -2.96 18.46
CA VAL A 425 -0.39 -2.69 17.04
C VAL A 425 0.77 -1.89 16.44
N LEU A 426 1.20 -0.81 17.11
CA LEU A 426 2.40 -0.06 16.69
C LEU A 426 3.62 -0.97 16.60
N ALA A 427 3.86 -1.80 17.61
CA ALA A 427 5.01 -2.70 17.62
C ALA A 427 4.96 -3.72 16.46
N HIS A 428 3.79 -4.27 16.15
CA HIS A 428 3.62 -5.19 15.04
C HIS A 428 3.91 -4.53 13.69
N GLU A 429 3.29 -3.38 13.42
CA GLU A 429 3.44 -2.71 12.13
C GLU A 429 4.86 -2.15 11.92
N LEU A 430 5.51 -1.69 12.99
CA LEU A 430 6.92 -1.35 12.94
C LEU A 430 7.81 -2.60 12.76
N GLY A 431 7.39 -3.75 13.30
CA GLY A 431 8.04 -5.05 13.06
C GLY A 431 8.09 -5.36 11.56
N HIS A 432 6.98 -5.19 10.84
CA HIS A 432 6.96 -5.28 9.38
C HIS A 432 7.93 -4.30 8.71
N TYR A 433 7.90 -3.04 9.14
CA TYR A 433 8.75 -2.00 8.57
C TYR A 433 10.25 -2.30 8.77
N LEU A 434 10.58 -2.99 9.86
CA LEU A 434 11.94 -3.45 10.18
C LEU A 434 12.32 -4.78 9.49
N GLY A 435 11.39 -5.44 8.80
CA GLY A 435 11.65 -6.62 7.97
C GLY A 435 11.09 -7.93 8.51
N LEU A 436 10.27 -7.89 9.57
CA LEU A 436 9.59 -9.09 10.08
C LEU A 436 8.34 -9.41 9.24
N PHE A 437 8.09 -10.70 9.02
CA PHE A 437 6.91 -11.20 8.33
C PHE A 437 5.94 -11.79 9.35
N HIS A 438 4.69 -12.02 8.94
CA HIS A 438 3.80 -12.80 9.79
C HIS A 438 4.36 -14.20 10.02
N THR A 439 4.43 -14.64 11.29
CA THR A 439 4.92 -15.98 11.62
C THR A 439 4.12 -17.08 10.91
N SER A 440 2.81 -16.90 10.86
CA SER A 440 1.88 -17.72 10.10
C SER A 440 0.86 -16.83 9.41
N GLU A 441 0.75 -16.93 8.09
CA GLU A 441 -0.30 -16.21 7.37
C GLU A 441 -1.69 -16.81 7.63
N HIS A 442 -2.70 -15.95 7.54
CA HIS A 442 -4.10 -16.40 7.61
C HIS A 442 -4.37 -17.49 6.56
N PHE A 443 -5.20 -18.47 6.91
CA PHE A 443 -5.50 -19.63 6.07
C PHE A 443 -4.28 -20.49 5.65
N SER A 444 -3.17 -20.42 6.40
CA SER A 444 -1.94 -21.18 6.12
C SER A 444 -1.36 -20.89 4.72
N GLN A 445 -1.48 -19.64 4.27
CA GLN A 445 -1.00 -19.20 2.95
C GLN A 445 0.53 -19.01 2.88
N GLY A 446 1.23 -19.09 4.01
CA GLY A 446 2.67 -18.91 4.11
C GLY A 446 3.13 -18.89 5.56
N PHE A 447 4.44 -18.97 5.73
CA PHE A 447 5.14 -18.79 7.00
C PHE A 447 6.28 -17.79 6.77
N ASP A 448 6.74 -17.14 7.83
CA ASP A 448 7.94 -16.31 7.75
C ASP A 448 9.19 -17.15 7.41
N PRO A 449 10.30 -16.53 6.99
CA PRO A 449 11.49 -17.28 6.60
C PRO A 449 12.34 -17.76 7.79
N LEU A 450 11.89 -17.55 9.04
CA LEU A 450 12.63 -17.80 10.27
C LEU A 450 12.38 -19.23 10.76
N GLU A 451 13.37 -19.83 11.44
CA GLU A 451 13.29 -21.25 11.84
C GLU A 451 12.84 -21.44 13.29
N ASP A 452 13.01 -20.40 14.12
CA ASP A 452 12.65 -20.43 15.54
C ASP A 452 11.21 -19.96 15.83
N THR A 453 10.47 -19.56 14.80
CA THR A 453 9.05 -19.20 14.82
C THR A 453 8.19 -20.45 14.56
N PRO A 454 7.35 -20.88 15.52
CA PRO A 454 6.48 -22.03 15.30
C PRO A 454 5.44 -21.76 14.20
N GLU A 455 5.17 -22.75 13.35
CA GLU A 455 4.21 -22.60 12.25
C GLU A 455 2.78 -23.07 12.64
N CYS A 456 1.78 -22.23 12.41
CA CYS A 456 0.37 -22.59 12.57
C CYS A 456 -0.19 -23.31 11.33
N ARG A 457 0.03 -24.63 11.29
CA ARG A 457 -0.45 -25.49 10.19
C ARG A 457 -1.90 -25.94 10.33
N SER A 458 -2.53 -25.78 11.49
CA SER A 458 -3.94 -26.14 11.70
C SER A 458 -4.52 -25.47 12.96
N GLY A 459 -5.84 -25.32 13.00
CA GLY A 459 -6.53 -24.82 14.21
C GLY A 459 -6.43 -23.32 14.42
N PHE A 460 -6.18 -22.57 13.34
CA PHE A 460 -6.14 -21.11 13.34
C PHE A 460 -7.48 -20.51 13.79
N PRO A 461 -7.47 -19.44 14.61
CA PRO A 461 -6.31 -18.88 15.32
C PRO A 461 -6.03 -19.55 16.67
N SER A 462 -7.04 -20.12 17.32
CA SER A 462 -7.03 -20.43 18.76
C SER A 462 -6.09 -21.56 19.21
N ARG A 463 -5.53 -22.35 18.28
CA ARG A 463 -4.61 -23.46 18.59
C ARG A 463 -3.24 -23.29 17.93
N CYS A 464 -2.93 -22.09 17.47
CA CYS A 464 -1.64 -21.79 16.87
C CYS A 464 -0.53 -21.75 17.94
N PRO A 465 0.62 -22.41 17.71
CA PRO A 465 1.74 -22.41 18.66
C PRO A 465 2.45 -21.05 18.74
N ASP A 466 2.33 -20.23 17.70
CA ASP A 466 2.85 -18.87 17.57
C ASP A 466 1.84 -17.78 17.93
N LEU A 467 0.68 -18.13 18.51
CA LEU A 467 -0.36 -17.17 18.85
C LEU A 467 0.16 -15.99 19.67
N GLY A 468 1.09 -16.22 20.61
CA GLY A 468 1.67 -15.16 21.44
C GLY A 468 2.79 -14.35 20.78
N ASN A 469 3.19 -14.67 19.54
CA ASN A 469 4.23 -13.93 18.83
C ASN A 469 3.71 -12.54 18.41
N LEU A 470 4.58 -11.52 18.49
CA LEU A 470 4.25 -10.17 18.07
C LEU A 470 3.74 -10.13 16.63
N MET A 471 4.36 -10.91 15.74
CA MET A 471 4.07 -10.95 14.31
C MET A 471 2.97 -11.95 13.95
N PHE A 472 2.19 -12.45 14.90
CA PHE A 472 0.98 -13.20 14.56
C PHE A 472 -0.05 -12.25 13.89
N PRO A 473 -0.70 -12.62 12.77
CA PRO A 473 -1.43 -11.68 11.88
C PRO A 473 -2.73 -11.08 12.47
N LEU A 474 -3.07 -11.43 13.71
CA LEU A 474 -4.26 -10.93 14.40
C LEU A 474 -3.81 -10.17 15.64
N ALA A 475 -4.39 -9.01 15.88
CA ALA A 475 -4.04 -8.21 17.04
C ALA A 475 -4.68 -8.72 18.34
N SER A 476 -3.90 -8.68 19.42
CA SER A 476 -4.27 -8.97 20.80
C SER A 476 -3.22 -8.37 21.72
N VAL A 477 -3.63 -7.92 22.92
CA VAL A 477 -2.70 -7.33 23.91
C VAL A 477 -1.65 -8.33 24.42
N THR A 478 -1.85 -9.64 24.20
CA THR A 478 -0.93 -10.71 24.61
C THR A 478 0.09 -11.11 23.54
N HIS A 479 0.00 -10.55 22.33
CA HIS A 479 0.89 -10.88 21.22
C HIS A 479 2.14 -10.01 21.29
N THR A 480 3.06 -10.37 22.18
CA THR A 480 4.21 -9.52 22.54
C THR A 480 5.55 -10.21 22.41
N ASN A 481 5.59 -11.50 22.06
CA ASN A 481 6.83 -12.26 22.05
C ASN A 481 7.60 -12.06 20.75
N LEU A 482 8.90 -11.78 20.85
CA LEU A 482 9.87 -11.83 19.76
C LEU A 482 10.82 -13.02 19.99
N THR A 483 11.19 -13.72 18.93
CA THR A 483 12.21 -14.78 18.97
C THR A 483 13.62 -14.22 18.79
N ASP A 484 14.65 -15.07 18.96
CA ASP A 484 16.04 -14.64 18.80
C ASP A 484 16.35 -14.30 17.34
N ASP A 485 15.79 -15.04 16.37
CA ASP A 485 15.95 -14.73 14.94
C ASP A 485 15.19 -13.45 14.57
N GLN A 486 14.00 -13.21 15.13
CA GLN A 486 13.28 -11.94 14.93
C GLN A 486 14.07 -10.75 15.52
N ALA A 487 14.65 -10.92 16.71
CA ALA A 487 15.51 -9.92 17.32
C ALA A 487 16.75 -9.65 16.46
N TRP A 488 17.34 -10.68 15.85
CA TRP A 488 18.44 -10.52 14.90
C TRP A 488 18.01 -9.65 13.70
N VAL A 489 16.85 -9.92 13.09
CA VAL A 489 16.36 -9.17 11.89
C VAL A 489 16.20 -7.70 12.22
N VAL A 490 15.59 -7.42 13.37
CA VAL A 490 15.40 -6.04 13.85
C VAL A 490 16.75 -5.35 14.03
N ARG A 491 17.71 -6.00 14.72
CA ARG A 491 18.99 -5.37 15.10
C ARG A 491 19.97 -5.16 13.95
N VAL A 492 19.78 -5.80 12.79
CA VAL A 492 20.61 -5.57 11.60
C VAL A 492 19.98 -4.55 10.65
N ASN A 493 18.81 -4.02 10.98
CA ASN A 493 18.15 -3.00 10.18
C ASN A 493 18.77 -1.61 10.47
N PRO A 494 19.12 -0.79 9.45
CA PRO A 494 19.70 0.54 9.67
C PRO A 494 18.83 1.53 10.45
N LEU A 495 17.53 1.27 10.60
CA LEU A 495 16.67 2.09 11.47
C LEU A 495 16.89 1.84 12.96
N THR A 496 17.52 0.72 13.33
CA THR A 496 17.96 0.47 14.70
C THR A 496 19.43 0.85 14.80
N LYS A 497 19.68 2.03 15.36
CA LYS A 497 21.00 2.65 15.46
C LYS A 497 21.81 2.06 16.61
N ASP A 498 23.13 2.20 16.53
CA ASP A 498 24.07 1.80 17.58
C ASP A 498 24.35 2.87 18.66
#